data_AF-A0A7V9REP4-F1
#
_entry.id   AF-A0A7V9REP4-F1
#
_cell.length_a   1.000
_cell.length_b   1.000
_cell.length_c   1.000
_cell.angle_alpha   90.00
_cell.angle_beta   90.00
_cell.angle_gamma   90.00
#
_symmetry.space_group_name_H-M   'P 1'
#
loop_
_entity.id
_entity.type
_entity.pdbx_description
1 polymer ?
#
loop_
_entity_poly.entity_id
_entity_poly.type
_entity_poly.pdbx_seq_one_letter_code
_entity_poly.pdbx_strand_id
1 'polypeptide(L)'
;MKEFPAFAQMSTLPGFDNFVRSLRTAESLFQSTGSSADTDLSPPITLWMKVLENYVHAWLGPRMATLQREPAALFDYVDRVIGGNWPGFQRWLEPKWRDPAEVGTARVDVPLRAIPNAVRELQEHRRKRLDSPLSITEWARMMVLFAVDHPTGFKNLMKVQHKAPERTIALAHRLHTLAAVRNLVTHRASAGTATLAAFRRNYYAAFEELISLA
;
A
#
# COMPACT_ATOMS: atom_id res chain seq x y z
N MET A 1 13.91 6.22 -17.21
CA MET A 1 13.58 6.19 -15.77
C MET A 1 14.48 5.12 -15.17
N LYS A 2 15.31 5.40 -14.15
CA LYS A 2 16.09 4.32 -13.52
C LYS A 2 15.07 3.37 -12.89
N GLU A 3 15.13 2.09 -13.25
CA GLU A 3 14.24 1.05 -12.71
C GLU A 3 14.25 1.13 -11.18
N PHE A 4 13.07 1.02 -10.57
CA PHE A 4 12.98 1.02 -9.12
C PHE A 4 13.63 -0.26 -8.60
N PRO A 5 14.57 -0.16 -7.65
CA PRO A 5 15.51 -1.24 -7.41
C PRO A 5 14.81 -2.47 -6.87
N ALA A 6 15.12 -3.64 -7.43
CA ALA A 6 14.65 -4.89 -6.88
C ALA A 6 15.22 -5.12 -5.48
N PHE A 7 14.56 -5.97 -4.70
CA PHE A 7 14.97 -6.29 -3.33
C PHE A 7 16.45 -6.68 -3.20
N ALA A 8 16.93 -7.55 -4.09
CA ALA A 8 18.34 -7.97 -4.12
C ALA A 8 19.30 -6.79 -4.41
N GLN A 9 18.87 -5.82 -5.22
CA GLN A 9 19.65 -4.65 -5.62
C GLN A 9 19.72 -3.61 -4.49
N MET A 10 18.69 -3.51 -3.63
CA MET A 10 18.72 -2.56 -2.50
C MET A 10 19.86 -2.83 -1.53
N SER A 11 20.31 -4.08 -1.41
CA SER A 11 21.43 -4.45 -0.55
C SER A 11 22.79 -3.92 -1.02
N THR A 12 22.90 -3.51 -2.27
CA THR A 12 24.14 -3.05 -2.91
C THR A 12 24.10 -1.57 -3.28
N LEU A 13 22.96 -0.89 -3.08
CA LEU A 13 22.78 0.51 -3.42
C LEU A 13 23.01 1.42 -2.20
N PRO A 14 23.84 2.48 -2.33
CA PRO A 14 24.04 3.44 -1.26
C PRO A 14 22.73 4.17 -0.93
N GLY A 15 22.47 4.40 0.37
CA GLY A 15 21.25 5.06 0.85
C GLY A 15 20.13 4.11 1.31
N PHE A 16 20.27 2.80 1.10
CA PHE A 16 19.34 1.78 1.59
C PHE A 16 19.81 1.08 2.88
N ASP A 17 20.90 1.54 3.52
CA ASP A 17 21.49 0.88 4.68
C ASP A 17 20.51 0.73 5.85
N ASN A 18 19.74 1.78 6.15
CA ASN A 18 18.72 1.77 7.20
C ASN A 18 17.54 0.87 6.85
N PHE A 19 17.18 0.78 5.57
CA PHE A 19 16.16 -0.13 5.05
C PHE A 19 16.60 -1.59 5.26
N VAL A 20 17.80 -1.94 4.79
CA VAL A 20 18.37 -3.29 4.90
C VAL A 20 18.52 -3.69 6.36
N ARG A 21 18.97 -2.78 7.24
CA ARG A 21 19.07 -3.03 8.67
C ARG A 21 17.71 -3.33 9.30
N SER A 22 16.71 -2.48 9.07
CA SER A 22 15.37 -2.64 9.64
C SER A 22 14.74 -3.97 9.23
N LEU A 23 14.98 -4.38 7.98
CA LEU A 23 14.49 -5.65 7.48
C LEU A 23 15.23 -6.86 8.08
N ARG A 24 16.56 -6.81 8.19
CA ARG A 24 17.33 -7.85 8.86
C ARG A 24 16.86 -8.03 10.31
N THR A 25 16.55 -6.93 10.99
CA THR A 25 15.97 -6.98 12.34
C THR A 25 14.59 -7.65 12.33
N ALA A 26 13.71 -7.30 11.38
CA ALA A 26 12.40 -7.94 11.27
C ALA A 26 12.51 -9.46 11.00
N GLU A 27 13.41 -9.88 10.11
CA GLU A 27 13.66 -11.29 9.81
C GLU A 27 14.28 -12.03 11.01
N SER A 28 15.24 -11.42 11.72
CA SER A 28 15.81 -12.01 12.93
C SER A 28 14.75 -12.25 13.99
N LEU A 29 13.84 -11.28 14.20
CA LEU A 29 12.73 -11.43 15.14
C LEU A 29 11.77 -12.55 14.69
N PHE A 30 11.46 -12.61 13.38
CA PHE A 30 10.66 -13.69 12.81
C PHE A 30 11.28 -15.07 13.05
N GLN A 31 12.59 -15.24 12.88
CA GLN A 31 13.25 -16.53 13.13
C GLN A 31 13.28 -16.90 14.62
N SER A 32 13.29 -15.91 15.52
CA SER A 32 13.26 -16.13 16.97
C SER A 32 11.88 -16.49 17.54
N THR A 33 10.81 -16.41 16.75
CA THR A 33 9.44 -16.65 17.25
C THR A 33 9.16 -18.09 17.67
N GLY A 34 10.00 -19.05 17.24
CA GLY A 34 9.89 -20.45 17.65
C GLY A 34 10.47 -20.74 19.04
N SER A 35 11.13 -19.77 19.68
CA SER A 35 11.92 -19.98 20.89
C SER A 35 11.17 -19.68 22.20
N SER A 36 9.96 -19.12 22.15
CA SER A 36 9.17 -18.76 23.34
C SER A 36 7.67 -18.77 23.05
N ALA A 37 6.91 -19.57 23.80
CA ALA A 37 5.48 -19.83 23.55
C ALA A 37 4.54 -18.65 23.91
N ASP A 38 4.98 -17.71 24.76
CA ASP A 38 4.14 -16.62 25.30
C ASP A 38 4.57 -15.22 24.80
N THR A 39 5.35 -15.14 23.72
CA THR A 39 5.87 -13.85 23.24
C THR A 39 4.91 -13.24 22.21
N ASP A 40 4.61 -11.94 22.34
CA ASP A 40 3.90 -11.20 21.29
C ASP A 40 4.73 -11.21 20.00
N LEU A 41 4.15 -11.77 18.93
CA LEU A 41 4.83 -11.94 17.65
C LEU A 41 4.56 -10.79 16.67
N SER A 42 3.99 -9.67 17.15
CA SER A 42 3.69 -8.48 16.36
C SER A 42 4.89 -7.56 15.99
N PRO A 43 6.02 -7.54 16.72
CA PRO A 43 7.15 -6.65 16.39
C PRO A 43 7.70 -6.77 14.95
N PRO A 44 7.89 -7.98 14.36
CA PRO A 44 8.29 -8.10 12.95
C PRO A 44 7.31 -7.42 11.98
N ILE A 45 6.00 -7.53 12.23
CA ILE A 45 4.94 -6.92 11.41
C ILE A 45 5.10 -5.41 11.36
N THR A 46 5.35 -4.78 12.51
CA THR A 46 5.54 -3.33 12.60
C THR A 46 6.78 -2.87 11.82
N LEU A 47 7.90 -3.60 11.95
CA LEU A 47 9.14 -3.27 11.25
C LEU A 47 8.99 -3.45 9.73
N TRP A 48 8.42 -4.57 9.28
CA TRP A 48 8.11 -4.78 7.86
C TRP A 48 7.24 -3.65 7.31
N MET A 49 6.18 -3.25 8.00
CA MET A 49 5.32 -2.17 7.51
C MET A 49 6.03 -0.82 7.40
N LYS A 50 6.91 -0.47 8.35
CA LYS A 50 7.71 0.76 8.26
C LYS A 50 8.62 0.74 7.02
N VAL A 51 9.20 -0.41 6.71
CA VAL A 51 10.05 -0.62 5.53
C VAL A 51 9.22 -0.48 4.25
N LEU A 52 8.05 -1.12 4.18
CA LEU A 52 7.12 -1.03 3.04
C LEU A 52 6.61 0.40 2.83
N GLU A 53 6.27 1.12 3.89
CA GLU A 53 5.77 2.50 3.83
C GLU A 53 6.77 3.45 3.18
N ASN A 54 8.02 3.40 3.63
CA ASN A 54 9.09 4.19 3.04
C ASN A 54 9.35 3.80 1.58
N TYR A 55 9.28 2.51 1.26
CA TYR A 55 9.51 2.01 -0.10
C TYR A 55 8.42 2.49 -1.06
N VAL A 56 7.15 2.31 -0.71
CA VAL A 56 6.02 2.78 -1.51
C VAL A 56 6.04 4.30 -1.63
N HIS A 57 6.38 5.02 -0.56
CA HIS A 57 6.51 6.47 -0.60
C HIS A 57 7.63 6.94 -1.53
N ALA A 58 8.81 6.32 -1.50
CA ALA A 58 9.91 6.64 -2.40
C ALA A 58 9.53 6.45 -3.88
N TRP A 59 8.68 5.47 -4.17
CA TRP A 59 8.20 5.19 -5.52
C TRP A 59 7.08 6.13 -5.99
N LEU A 60 6.02 6.27 -5.19
CA LEU A 60 4.79 6.98 -5.57
C LEU A 60 4.84 8.46 -5.22
N GLY A 61 5.67 8.87 -4.26
CA GLY A 61 5.86 10.26 -3.82
C GLY A 61 6.12 11.21 -4.99
N PRO A 62 7.13 10.97 -5.84
CA PRO A 62 7.40 11.82 -7.00
C PRO A 62 6.26 11.89 -8.02
N ARG A 63 5.51 10.78 -8.21
CA ARG A 63 4.35 10.70 -9.11
C ARG A 63 3.18 11.53 -8.57
N MET A 64 2.90 11.42 -7.27
CA MET A 64 1.90 12.22 -6.58
C MET A 64 2.28 13.71 -6.57
N ALA A 65 3.54 14.03 -6.33
CA ALA A 65 4.06 15.40 -6.39
C ALA A 65 3.82 16.04 -7.76
N THR A 66 3.99 15.28 -8.84
CA THR A 66 3.70 15.74 -10.20
C THR A 66 2.21 16.02 -10.38
N LEU A 67 1.34 15.11 -9.93
CA LEU A 67 -0.11 15.28 -10.01
C LEU A 67 -0.61 16.49 -9.22
N GLN A 68 -0.06 16.74 -8.03
CA GLN A 68 -0.41 17.90 -7.20
C GLN A 68 0.05 19.24 -7.81
N ARG A 69 1.11 19.25 -8.63
CA ARG A 69 1.55 20.43 -9.38
C ARG A 69 0.64 20.76 -10.57
N GLU A 70 -0.23 19.83 -10.95
CA GLU A 70 -1.26 20.00 -12.00
C GLU A 70 -2.66 20.00 -11.37
N PRO A 71 -3.01 21.00 -10.53
CA PRO A 71 -4.21 20.99 -9.71
C PRO A 71 -5.51 20.89 -10.53
N ALA A 72 -5.56 21.47 -11.73
CA ALA A 72 -6.74 21.41 -12.59
C ALA A 72 -7.07 19.95 -13.00
N ALA A 73 -6.07 19.18 -13.43
CA ALA A 73 -6.25 17.78 -13.79
C ALA A 73 -6.68 16.92 -12.60
N LEU A 74 -6.15 17.24 -11.41
CA LEU A 74 -6.57 16.59 -10.17
C LEU A 74 -8.02 16.91 -9.82
N PHE A 75 -8.45 18.18 -9.82
CA PHE A 75 -9.82 18.58 -9.49
C PHE A 75 -10.83 18.02 -10.50
N ASP A 76 -10.53 18.11 -11.79
CA ASP A 76 -11.37 17.52 -12.84
C ASP A 76 -11.52 16.00 -12.64
N TYR A 77 -10.44 15.32 -12.25
CA TYR A 77 -10.51 13.90 -11.90
C TYR A 77 -11.43 13.67 -10.70
N VAL A 78 -11.28 14.44 -9.62
CA VAL A 78 -12.12 14.26 -8.42
C VAL A 78 -13.59 14.46 -8.75
N ASP A 79 -13.92 15.56 -9.41
CA ASP A 79 -15.32 15.90 -9.69
C ASP A 79 -15.98 14.85 -10.57
N ARG A 80 -15.24 14.34 -11.57
CA ARG A 80 -15.79 13.33 -12.47
C ARG A 80 -15.83 11.93 -11.85
N VAL A 81 -14.78 11.49 -11.16
CA VAL A 81 -14.73 10.14 -10.57
C VAL A 81 -15.55 10.08 -9.29
N ILE A 82 -15.35 11.00 -8.36
CA ILE A 82 -16.04 10.98 -7.06
C ILE A 82 -17.44 11.58 -7.15
N GLY A 83 -17.61 12.68 -7.90
CA GLY A 83 -18.88 13.40 -7.96
C GLY A 83 -20.00 12.70 -8.73
N GLY A 84 -19.69 11.80 -9.67
CA GLY A 84 -20.72 11.14 -10.48
C GLY A 84 -20.46 9.68 -10.86
N ASN A 85 -19.19 9.26 -11.01
CA ASN A 85 -18.88 7.93 -11.54
C ASN A 85 -18.50 6.88 -10.49
N TRP A 86 -18.32 7.26 -9.22
CA TRP A 86 -17.89 6.38 -8.14
C TRP A 86 -18.81 5.15 -7.96
N PRO A 87 -20.15 5.26 -7.98
CA PRO A 87 -21.02 4.09 -7.87
C PRO A 87 -20.81 3.06 -9.02
N GLY A 88 -20.47 3.54 -10.22
CA GLY A 88 -20.08 2.66 -11.33
C GLY A 88 -18.73 2.01 -11.09
N PHE A 89 -17.76 2.80 -10.61
CA PHE A 89 -16.42 2.30 -10.31
C PHE A 89 -16.44 1.25 -9.20
N GLN A 90 -17.14 1.55 -8.11
CA GLN A 90 -17.24 0.69 -6.95
C GLN A 90 -17.81 -0.68 -7.34
N ARG A 91 -18.88 -0.73 -8.15
CA ARG A 91 -19.44 -1.99 -8.67
C ARG A 91 -18.44 -2.79 -9.51
N TRP A 92 -17.56 -2.11 -10.25
CA TRP A 92 -16.49 -2.77 -10.99
C TRP A 92 -15.35 -3.24 -10.08
N LEU A 93 -15.07 -2.55 -8.97
CA LEU A 93 -14.06 -2.93 -7.98
C LEU A 93 -14.51 -4.06 -7.06
N GLU A 94 -15.78 -4.10 -6.66
CA GLU A 94 -16.38 -5.08 -5.74
C GLU A 94 -15.97 -6.54 -6.02
N PRO A 95 -16.09 -7.09 -7.24
CA PRO A 95 -15.69 -8.48 -7.51
C PRO A 95 -14.18 -8.72 -7.41
N LYS A 96 -13.36 -7.67 -7.41
CA LYS A 96 -11.89 -7.72 -7.33
C LYS A 96 -11.36 -7.37 -5.93
N TRP A 97 -12.24 -6.94 -5.04
CA TRP A 97 -11.87 -6.37 -3.74
C TRP A 97 -12.54 -7.16 -2.62
N ARG A 98 -11.80 -8.11 -2.06
CA ARG A 98 -12.31 -8.96 -0.99
C ARG A 98 -12.40 -8.18 0.34
N ASP A 99 -13.59 -8.05 0.89
CA ASP A 99 -13.84 -7.44 2.20
C ASP A 99 -14.89 -8.27 2.95
N PRO A 100 -14.61 -8.80 4.16
CA PRO A 100 -13.34 -8.70 4.89
C PRO A 100 -12.23 -9.56 4.30
N ALA A 101 -10.99 -9.13 4.53
CA ALA A 101 -9.78 -9.84 4.13
C ALA A 101 -9.23 -10.69 5.28
N GLU A 102 -8.58 -11.81 4.94
CA GLU A 102 -8.01 -12.75 5.89
C GLU A 102 -6.51 -12.90 5.67
N VAL A 103 -5.73 -12.87 6.76
CA VAL A 103 -4.28 -13.10 6.76
C VAL A 103 -3.94 -14.04 7.91
N GLY A 104 -3.77 -15.33 7.59
CA GLY A 104 -3.65 -16.37 8.62
C GLY A 104 -4.98 -16.49 9.38
N THR A 105 -4.95 -16.23 10.69
CA THR A 105 -6.17 -16.22 11.52
C THR A 105 -6.73 -14.81 11.73
N ALA A 106 -6.02 -13.76 11.28
CA ALA A 106 -6.52 -12.39 11.37
C ALA A 106 -7.56 -12.11 10.29
N ARG A 107 -8.70 -11.56 10.69
CA ARG A 107 -9.75 -11.05 9.80
C ARG A 107 -9.84 -9.54 9.96
N VAL A 108 -9.71 -8.79 8.86
CA VAL A 108 -9.63 -7.33 8.86
C VAL A 108 -10.58 -6.72 7.84
N ASP A 109 -11.20 -5.60 8.22
CA ASP A 109 -12.07 -4.84 7.33
C ASP A 109 -11.22 -3.95 6.41
N VAL A 110 -11.56 -3.97 5.12
CA VAL A 110 -10.89 -3.20 4.08
C VAL A 110 -11.95 -2.49 3.22
N PRO A 111 -12.71 -1.53 3.78
CA PRO A 111 -13.93 -1.03 3.15
C PRO A 111 -13.66 -0.19 1.88
N LEU A 112 -14.21 -0.61 0.73
CA LEU A 112 -14.18 0.16 -0.52
C LEU A 112 -14.75 1.57 -0.36
N ARG A 113 -15.82 1.70 0.44
CA ARG A 113 -16.50 2.99 0.70
C ARG A 113 -15.59 4.06 1.32
N ALA A 114 -14.45 3.68 1.89
CA ALA A 114 -13.49 4.62 2.47
C ALA A 114 -12.47 5.16 1.46
N ILE A 115 -12.38 4.59 0.25
CA ILE A 115 -11.44 5.02 -0.79
C ILE A 115 -11.67 6.49 -1.21
N PRO A 116 -12.92 6.95 -1.46
CA PRO A 116 -13.19 8.35 -1.80
C PRO A 116 -12.72 9.37 -0.76
N ASN A 117 -12.66 8.98 0.52
CA ASN A 117 -12.26 9.90 1.59
C ASN A 117 -10.81 10.35 1.44
N ALA A 118 -9.94 9.51 0.88
CA ALA A 118 -8.54 9.87 0.65
C ALA A 118 -8.40 11.02 -0.38
N VAL A 119 -9.36 11.16 -1.29
CA VAL A 119 -9.42 12.28 -2.22
C VAL A 119 -9.86 13.56 -1.53
N ARG A 120 -10.89 13.49 -0.68
CA ARG A 120 -11.34 14.65 0.11
C ARG A 120 -10.21 15.15 1.00
N GLU A 121 -9.51 14.24 1.68
CA GLU A 121 -8.32 14.57 2.45
C GLU A 121 -7.25 15.22 1.56
N LEU A 122 -6.97 14.71 0.35
CA LEU A 122 -6.02 15.33 -0.58
C LEU A 122 -6.43 16.76 -0.99
N GLN A 123 -7.73 17.00 -1.22
CA GLN A 123 -8.27 18.32 -1.59
C GLN A 123 -8.23 19.32 -0.42
N GLU A 124 -8.54 18.87 0.80
CA GLU A 124 -8.49 19.68 2.01
C GLU A 124 -7.03 19.99 2.40
N HIS A 125 -6.14 19.01 2.23
CA HIS A 125 -4.72 19.12 2.53
C HIS A 125 -3.89 19.65 1.35
N ARG A 126 -4.38 20.66 0.60
CA ARG A 126 -3.60 21.46 -0.40
C ARG A 126 -2.22 21.95 0.09
N ARG A 127 -1.91 21.76 1.38
CA ARG A 127 -0.68 22.19 2.08
C ARG A 127 0.06 21.08 2.85
N LYS A 128 -0.36 19.80 2.80
CA LYS A 128 0.52 18.72 3.33
C LYS A 128 1.78 18.73 2.46
N ARG A 129 2.90 19.13 3.05
CA ARG A 129 4.18 19.17 2.36
C ARG A 129 4.50 17.76 1.84
N LEU A 130 4.95 17.69 0.59
CA LEU A 130 5.35 16.46 -0.11
C LEU A 130 6.58 15.76 0.50
N ASP A 131 7.15 16.32 1.57
CA ASP A 131 8.20 15.72 2.38
C ASP A 131 7.63 14.75 3.44
N SER A 132 6.34 14.81 3.76
CA SER A 132 5.74 13.90 4.73
C SER A 132 5.33 12.58 4.06
N PRO A 133 5.81 11.43 4.56
CA PRO A 133 5.35 10.13 4.09
C PRO A 133 3.85 9.96 4.33
N LEU A 134 3.16 9.41 3.33
CA LEU A 134 1.79 8.92 3.48
C LEU A 134 1.81 7.51 4.05
N SER A 135 0.79 7.17 4.84
CA SER A 135 0.61 5.81 5.33
C SER A 135 0.36 4.84 4.17
N ILE A 136 0.68 3.55 4.37
CA ILE A 136 0.35 2.52 3.36
C ILE A 136 -1.15 2.48 3.02
N THR A 137 -2.03 2.75 3.98
CA THR A 137 -3.47 2.82 3.74
C THR A 137 -3.82 3.96 2.77
N GLU A 138 -3.25 5.14 2.97
CA GLU A 138 -3.43 6.27 2.05
C GLU A 138 -2.87 5.93 0.67
N TRP A 139 -1.67 5.35 0.60
CA TRP A 139 -1.07 4.95 -0.68
C TRP A 139 -1.93 3.95 -1.45
N ALA A 140 -2.45 2.92 -0.78
CA ALA A 140 -3.34 1.94 -1.39
C ALA A 140 -4.59 2.61 -2.00
N ARG A 141 -5.21 3.55 -1.29
CA ARG A 141 -6.36 4.31 -1.79
C ARG A 141 -5.97 5.16 -3.00
N MET A 142 -4.84 5.87 -2.91
CA MET A 142 -4.30 6.68 -4.00
C MET A 142 -4.00 5.85 -5.25
N MET A 143 -3.52 4.61 -5.09
CA MET A 143 -3.30 3.70 -6.22
C MET A 143 -4.61 3.34 -6.92
N VAL A 144 -5.66 2.96 -6.18
CA VAL A 144 -6.96 2.63 -6.79
C VAL A 144 -7.53 3.79 -7.58
N LEU A 145 -7.35 5.02 -7.08
CA LEU A 145 -7.86 6.21 -7.72
C LEU A 145 -6.99 6.59 -8.93
N PHE A 146 -5.69 6.78 -8.73
CA PHE A 146 -4.85 7.48 -9.69
C PHE A 146 -3.93 6.58 -10.52
N ALA A 147 -3.76 5.31 -10.16
CA ALA A 147 -2.85 4.37 -10.85
C ALA A 147 -3.57 3.34 -11.74
N VAL A 148 -4.89 3.44 -11.88
CA VAL A 148 -5.73 2.45 -12.58
C VAL A 148 -6.45 3.14 -13.74
N ASP A 149 -6.44 2.51 -14.91
CA ASP A 149 -7.32 2.91 -16.01
C ASP A 149 -8.77 2.55 -15.67
N HIS A 150 -9.62 3.56 -15.63
CA HIS A 150 -11.01 3.42 -15.23
C HIS A 150 -11.87 2.97 -16.42
N PRO A 151 -12.82 2.03 -16.23
CA PRO A 151 -13.72 1.57 -17.30
C PRO A 151 -14.52 2.69 -17.98
N THR A 152 -14.81 3.78 -17.26
CA THR A 152 -15.51 4.96 -17.81
C THR A 152 -14.59 5.98 -18.49
N GLY A 153 -13.33 5.61 -18.77
CA GLY A 153 -12.43 6.40 -19.63
C GLY A 153 -11.38 7.28 -18.93
N PHE A 154 -11.25 7.23 -17.60
CA PHE A 154 -10.15 7.91 -16.89
C PHE A 154 -8.86 7.13 -17.05
N LYS A 155 -7.77 7.84 -17.33
CA LYS A 155 -6.45 7.22 -17.51
C LYS A 155 -5.66 7.24 -16.21
N ASN A 156 -4.80 6.26 -16.04
CA ASN A 156 -3.77 6.18 -15.01
C ASN A 156 -2.93 7.47 -14.97
N LEU A 157 -3.22 8.35 -14.00
CA LEU A 157 -2.59 9.64 -13.80
C LEU A 157 -1.20 9.53 -13.15
N MET A 158 -0.95 8.45 -12.41
CA MET A 158 0.37 8.16 -11.83
C MET A 158 1.37 7.61 -12.86
N LYS A 159 0.92 7.31 -14.09
CA LYS A 159 1.75 6.73 -15.16
C LYS A 159 2.47 5.46 -14.72
N VAL A 160 1.82 4.66 -13.86
CA VAL A 160 2.34 3.34 -13.45
C VAL A 160 2.34 2.42 -14.67
N GLN A 161 3.47 1.77 -14.97
CA GLN A 161 3.61 1.02 -16.22
C GLN A 161 2.94 -0.35 -16.10
N HIS A 162 1.64 -0.44 -16.37
CA HIS A 162 1.00 -1.75 -16.50
C HIS A 162 -0.20 -1.73 -17.45
N LYS A 163 -0.32 -2.80 -18.25
CA LYS A 163 -1.41 -2.96 -19.24
C LYS A 163 -2.70 -3.56 -18.65
N ALA A 164 -2.62 -4.17 -17.46
CA ALA A 164 -3.75 -4.79 -16.77
C ALA A 164 -4.08 -4.05 -15.45
N PRO A 165 -5.21 -3.33 -15.36
CA PRO A 165 -5.62 -2.58 -14.18
C PRO A 165 -5.86 -3.47 -12.94
N GLU A 166 -6.21 -4.74 -13.14
CA GLU A 166 -6.49 -5.72 -12.10
C GLU A 166 -5.28 -5.96 -11.18
N ARG A 167 -4.06 -5.93 -11.73
CA ARG A 167 -2.84 -6.14 -10.92
C ARG A 167 -2.59 -4.96 -9.98
N THR A 168 -2.82 -3.74 -10.45
CA THR A 168 -2.72 -2.54 -9.60
C THR A 168 -3.76 -2.59 -8.47
N ILE A 169 -4.99 -3.03 -8.76
CA ILE A 169 -6.05 -3.19 -7.76
C ILE A 169 -5.72 -4.28 -6.75
N ALA A 170 -5.21 -5.42 -7.20
CA ALA A 170 -4.81 -6.52 -6.33
C ALA A 170 -3.67 -6.10 -5.39
N LEU A 171 -2.68 -5.37 -5.90
CA LEU A 171 -1.62 -4.82 -5.08
C LEU A 171 -2.15 -3.80 -4.08
N ALA A 172 -2.99 -2.85 -4.52
CA ALA A 172 -3.59 -1.87 -3.62
C ALA A 172 -4.42 -2.54 -2.50
N HIS A 173 -5.20 -3.57 -2.85
CA HIS A 173 -5.94 -4.38 -1.89
C HIS A 173 -5.01 -5.06 -0.88
N ARG A 174 -3.91 -5.67 -1.35
CA ARG A 174 -2.91 -6.31 -0.49
C ARG A 174 -2.24 -5.31 0.45
N LEU A 175 -1.81 -4.16 -0.06
CA LEU A 175 -1.23 -3.08 0.76
C LEU A 175 -2.19 -2.63 1.85
N HIS A 176 -3.46 -2.41 1.50
CA HIS A 176 -4.48 -2.00 2.46
C HIS A 176 -4.75 -3.09 3.51
N THR A 177 -4.79 -4.35 3.08
CA THR A 177 -4.95 -5.53 3.98
C THR A 177 -3.77 -5.63 4.96
N LEU A 178 -2.52 -5.52 4.48
CA LEU A 178 -1.33 -5.53 5.33
C LEU A 178 -1.37 -4.38 6.35
N ALA A 179 -1.75 -3.18 5.92
CA ALA A 179 -1.90 -2.04 6.83
C ALA A 179 -2.98 -2.27 7.90
N ALA A 180 -4.12 -2.87 7.53
CA ALA A 180 -5.19 -3.19 8.45
C ALA A 180 -4.78 -4.27 9.47
N VAL A 181 -4.02 -5.30 9.05
CA VAL A 181 -3.45 -6.30 9.98
C VAL A 181 -2.46 -5.65 10.93
N ARG A 182 -1.58 -4.76 10.45
CA ARG A 182 -0.68 -3.99 11.32
C ARG A 182 -1.45 -3.17 12.35
N ASN A 183 -2.51 -2.47 11.95
CA ASN A 183 -3.32 -1.70 12.89
C ASN A 183 -4.05 -2.60 13.90
N LEU A 184 -4.54 -3.76 13.48
CA LEU A 184 -5.15 -4.74 14.37
C LEU A 184 -4.16 -5.18 15.45
N VAL A 185 -2.93 -5.53 15.06
CA VAL A 185 -1.94 -6.05 16.01
C VAL A 185 -1.28 -4.97 16.87
N THR A 186 -1.22 -3.72 16.40
CA THR A 186 -0.72 -2.61 17.23
C THR A 186 -1.70 -2.20 18.33
N HIS A 187 -3.01 -2.39 18.11
CA HIS A 187 -4.03 -1.78 18.98
C HIS A 187 -4.93 -2.76 19.72
N ARG A 188 -5.09 -3.99 19.26
CA ARG A 188 -6.21 -4.85 19.68
C ARG A 188 -5.88 -6.32 19.88
N ALA A 189 -4.79 -6.83 19.34
CA ALA A 189 -4.46 -8.26 19.40
C ALA A 189 -2.96 -8.51 19.30
N SER A 190 -2.46 -9.61 19.88
CA SER A 190 -1.15 -10.14 19.53
C SER A 190 -1.23 -10.97 18.25
N ALA A 191 -0.25 -10.87 17.37
CA ALA A 191 -0.16 -11.72 16.20
C ALA A 191 0.16 -13.18 16.61
N GLY A 192 -0.65 -14.14 16.15
CA GLY A 192 -0.30 -15.56 16.24
C GLY A 192 0.68 -15.99 15.14
N THR A 193 1.30 -17.16 15.30
CA THR A 193 2.28 -17.73 14.35
C THR A 193 1.72 -17.84 12.92
N ALA A 194 0.47 -18.28 12.77
CA ALA A 194 -0.20 -18.39 11.48
C ALA A 194 -0.37 -17.02 10.79
N THR A 195 -0.80 -15.99 11.54
CA THR A 195 -0.93 -14.62 11.05
C THR A 195 0.43 -14.05 10.67
N LEU A 196 1.45 -14.24 11.49
CA LEU A 196 2.80 -13.75 11.20
C LEU A 196 3.38 -14.37 9.92
N ALA A 197 3.28 -15.69 9.76
CA ALA A 197 3.78 -16.39 8.58
C ALA A 197 3.01 -15.96 7.31
N ALA A 198 1.69 -15.83 7.39
CA ALA A 198 0.87 -15.35 6.29
C ALA A 198 1.17 -13.88 5.94
N PHE A 199 1.38 -13.05 6.95
CA PHE A 199 1.76 -11.64 6.79
C PHE A 199 3.08 -11.53 6.04
N ARG A 200 4.12 -12.26 6.47
CA ARG A 200 5.43 -12.28 5.81
C ARG A 200 5.32 -12.64 4.33
N ARG A 201 4.54 -13.68 3.98
CA ARG A 201 4.33 -14.07 2.57
C ARG A 201 3.68 -12.95 1.75
N ASN A 202 2.61 -12.34 2.27
CA ASN A 202 1.93 -11.24 1.60
C ASN A 202 2.83 -9.99 1.49
N TYR A 203 3.63 -9.69 2.51
CA TYR A 203 4.61 -8.61 2.51
C TYR A 203 5.59 -8.75 1.33
N TYR A 204 6.27 -9.90 1.21
CA TYR A 204 7.23 -10.12 0.12
C TYR A 204 6.56 -10.13 -1.25
N ALA A 205 5.37 -10.73 -1.35
CA ALA A 205 4.63 -10.72 -2.59
C ALA A 205 4.20 -9.29 -3.01
N ALA A 206 3.91 -8.40 -2.06
CA ALA A 206 3.67 -6.98 -2.36
C ALA A 206 4.94 -6.27 -2.88
N PHE A 207 6.11 -6.58 -2.33
CA PHE A 207 7.39 -6.04 -2.84
C PHE A 207 7.67 -6.46 -4.29
N GLU A 208 7.50 -7.74 -4.61
CA GLU A 208 7.68 -8.25 -5.98
C GLU A 208 6.70 -7.59 -6.96
N GLU A 209 5.44 -7.44 -6.56
CA GLU A 209 4.44 -6.75 -7.38
C GLU A 209 4.78 -5.26 -7.58
N LEU A 210 5.23 -4.56 -6.53
CA LEU A 210 5.69 -3.17 -6.62
C LEU A 210 6.81 -3.02 -7.64
N ILE A 211 7.83 -3.90 -7.59
CA ILE A 211 8.93 -3.90 -8.55
C ILE A 211 8.41 -4.11 -9.97
N SER A 212 7.46 -5.04 -10.16
CA SER A 212 6.91 -5.33 -11.49
C SER A 212 6.09 -4.19 -12.11
N LEU A 213 5.67 -3.20 -11.31
CA LEU A 213 4.86 -2.06 -11.75
C LEU A 213 5.67 -0.76 -11.89
N ALA A 214 6.92 -0.75 -11.43
CA ALA A 214 7.69 0.46 -11.16
C ALA A 214 8.51 0.98 -12.33
#